data_AF-A0A7W0VRM8-F1
#
_entry.id   AF-A0A7W0VRM8-F1
#
_cell.length_a   1.000
_cell.length_b   1.000
_cell.length_c   1.000
_cell.angle_alpha   90.00
_cell.angle_beta   90.00
_cell.angle_gamma   90.00
#
_symmetry.space_group_name_H-M   'P 1'
#
loop_
_entity.id
_entity.type
_entity.pdbx_description
1 polymer ?
#
loop_
_entity_poly.entity_id
_entity_poly.type
_entity_poly.pdbx_seq_one_letter_code
_entity_poly.pdbx_strand_id
1 'polypeptide(L)' 'MALQFKFVELSIVTDESLELCVNEWVPQGWTLEGIRFVMTEHSRRPSMAFVSFTREAATETADGEPPRKPPPLKVE' A
#
# COMPACT_ATOMS: atom_id res chain seq x y z
N MET A 1 2.27 14.97 10.13
CA MET A 1 1.46 13.99 9.38
C MET A 1 2.38 12.91 8.86
N ALA A 2 2.15 11.65 9.25
CA ALA A 2 2.86 10.53 8.64
C ALA A 2 2.13 10.14 7.35
N LEU A 3 2.85 9.75 6.30
CA LEU A 3 2.22 9.26 5.07
C LEU A 3 2.14 7.73 5.12
N GLN A 4 0.98 7.17 4.82
CA GLN A 4 0.81 5.74 4.61
C GLN A 4 0.93 5.44 3.12
N PHE A 5 1.69 4.40 2.79
CA PHE A 5 1.85 3.92 1.43
C PHE A 5 1.21 2.55 1.30
N LYS A 6 0.56 2.32 0.16
CA LYS A 6 0.02 1.03 -0.21
C LYS A 6 0.45 0.71 -1.63
N PHE A 7 0.90 -0.53 -1.83
CA PHE A 7 1.24 -1.06 -3.14
C PHE A 7 0.37 -2.27 -3.41
N VAL A 8 -0.17 -2.34 -4.63
CA VAL A 8 -0.95 -3.47 -5.11
C VAL A 8 -0.24 -4.04 -6.32
N GLU A 9 0.10 -5.32 -6.27
CA GLU A 9 0.66 -6.06 -7.39
C GLU A 9 -0.46 -6.65 -8.24
N LEU A 10 -0.39 -6.44 -9.54
CA LEU A 10 -1.29 -7.02 -10.53
C LEU A 10 -0.48 -7.93 -11.45
N SER A 11 -0.78 -9.23 -11.41
CA SER A 11 -0.16 -10.25 -12.28
C SER A 11 -0.77 -10.31 -13.69
N ILE A 12 -1.90 -9.61 -13.91
CA ILE A 12 -2.55 -9.43 -15.20
C ILE A 12 -2.79 -7.93 -15.37
N VAL A 13 -2.36 -7.37 -16.50
CA VAL A 13 -2.48 -5.93 -16.78
C VAL A 13 -3.44 -5.71 -17.94
N THR A 14 -4.72 -5.56 -17.61
CA THR A 14 -5.79 -5.12 -18.50
C THR A 14 -6.42 -3.82 -17.99
N ASP A 15 -7.13 -3.10 -18.84
CA ASP A 15 -7.93 -1.93 -18.43
C ASP A 15 -8.90 -2.29 -17.30
N GLU A 16 -9.65 -3.38 -17.43
CA GLU A 16 -10.55 -3.89 -16.38
C GLU A 16 -9.84 -4.13 -15.04
N SER A 17 -8.65 -4.77 -15.05
CA SER A 17 -7.91 -5.06 -13.81
C SER A 17 -7.41 -3.79 -13.11
N LEU A 18 -7.00 -2.79 -13.89
CA LEU A 18 -6.55 -1.50 -13.37
C LEU A 18 -7.74 -0.70 -12.83
N GLU A 19 -8.85 -0.67 -13.57
CA GLU A 19 -10.08 -0.01 -13.15
C GLU A 19 -10.62 -0.59 -11.85
N LEU A 20 -10.72 -1.92 -11.75
CA LEU A 20 -11.13 -2.61 -10.53
C LEU A 20 -10.20 -2.26 -9.36
N CYS A 21 -8.89 -2.29 -9.56
CA CYS A 21 -7.92 -1.96 -8.52
C CYS A 21 -8.10 -0.51 -8.03
N VAL A 22 -8.18 0.46 -8.94
CA VAL A 22 -8.34 1.87 -8.58
C VAL A 22 -9.69 2.12 -7.89
N ASN A 23 -10.77 1.57 -8.44
CA ASN A 23 -12.11 1.73 -7.89
C ASN A 23 -12.30 1.03 -6.54
N GLU A 24 -11.49 0.02 -6.21
CA GLU A 24 -11.48 -0.60 -4.88
C GLU A 24 -10.86 0.34 -3.83
N TRP A 25 -9.73 0.98 -4.13
CA TRP A 25 -8.93 1.70 -3.12
C TRP A 25 -9.28 3.17 -2.98
N VAL A 26 -9.63 3.87 -4.07
CA VAL A 26 -9.96 5.31 -4.03
C VAL A 26 -11.13 5.62 -3.07
N PRO A 27 -12.26 4.87 -3.08
CA PRO A 27 -13.36 5.11 -2.15
C PRO A 27 -13.00 4.90 -0.67
N GLN A 28 -11.92 4.17 -0.39
CA GLN A 28 -11.42 3.95 0.98
C GLN A 28 -10.53 5.11 1.48
N GLY A 29 -10.44 6.19 0.70
CA GLY A 29 -9.64 7.37 1.03
C GLY A 29 -8.16 7.25 0.66
N TRP A 30 -7.82 6.34 -0.25
CA TRP A 30 -6.48 6.26 -0.83
C TRP A 30 -6.37 7.16 -2.07
N THR A 31 -5.29 7.90 -2.18
CA THR A 31 -4.93 8.71 -3.35
C THR A 31 -4.06 7.87 -4.28
N LEU A 32 -4.41 7.82 -5.57
CA LEU A 32 -3.59 7.14 -6.57
C LEU A 32 -2.35 8.00 -6.89
N GLU A 33 -1.16 7.46 -6.62
CA GLU A 33 0.11 8.11 -6.96
C GLU A 33 0.58 7.75 -8.38
N GLY A 34 0.41 6.48 -8.77
CA GLY A 34 0.92 6.03 -10.05
C GLY A 34 0.86 4.53 -10.25
N ILE A 35 1.13 4.12 -11.49
CA ILE A 35 1.16 2.74 -11.94
C ILE A 35 2.51 2.48 -12.59
N ARG A 36 3.25 1.49 -12.10
CA ARG A 36 4.54 1.05 -12.66
C ARG A 36 4.35 -0.27 -13.38
N PHE A 37 4.48 -0.23 -14.69
CA PHE A 37 4.45 -1.43 -15.52
C PHE A 37 5.81 -2.13 -15.52
N VAL A 38 5.78 -3.45 -15.36
CA VAL A 38 6.92 -4.34 -15.52
C VAL A 38 6.78 -5.04 -16.86
N MET A 39 7.68 -4.69 -17.77
CA MET A 39 7.75 -5.27 -19.11
C MET A 39 8.48 -6.62 -19.07
N THR A 40 8.04 -7.59 -19.86
CA THR A 40 8.79 -8.83 -20.07
C THR A 40 9.56 -8.77 -21.39
N GLU A 41 10.75 -9.37 -21.44
CA GLU A 41 11.70 -9.29 -22.57
C GLU A 41 11.11 -9.72 -23.93
N HIS A 42 10.03 -10.51 -23.94
CA HIS A 42 9.47 -11.09 -25.16
C HIS A 42 8.13 -10.51 -25.61
N SER A 43 7.51 -9.58 -24.88
CA SER A 43 6.16 -9.10 -25.21
C SER A 43 6.04 -7.58 -25.16
N ARG A 44 5.36 -7.00 -26.16
CA ARG A 44 4.97 -5.59 -26.19
C ARG A 44 3.87 -5.25 -25.18
N ARG A 45 3.37 -6.24 -24.41
CA ARG A 45 2.37 -6.05 -23.36
C ARG A 45 3.02 -6.22 -21.98
N PRO A 46 2.79 -5.30 -21.04
CA PRO A 46 3.29 -5.42 -19.68
C PRO A 46 2.71 -6.68 -19.03
N SER A 47 3.56 -7.48 -18.39
CA SER A 47 3.12 -8.74 -17.76
C SER A 47 2.78 -8.58 -16.29
N MET A 48 3.17 -7.46 -15.69
CA MET A 48 2.85 -7.15 -14.30
C MET A 48 2.81 -5.65 -14.09
N ALA A 49 2.02 -5.19 -13.12
CA ALA A 49 1.98 -3.78 -12.72
C ALA A 49 1.98 -3.65 -11.20
N PHE A 50 2.63 -2.60 -10.70
CA PHE A 50 2.51 -2.15 -9.32
C PHE A 50 1.73 -0.85 -9.29
N VAL A 51 0.60 -0.83 -8.60
CA VAL A 51 -0.20 0.37 -8.37
C VAL A 51 0.14 0.92 -6.99
N SER A 52 0.63 2.15 -6.93
CA SER A 52 0.99 2.83 -5.68
C SER A 52 -0.10 3.81 -5.28
N PHE A 53 -0.48 3.75 -4.02
CA PHE A 53 -1.41 4.65 -3.38
C PHE A 53 -0.80 5.27 -2.12
N THR A 54 -1.22 6.48 -1.81
CA THR A 54 -0.86 7.21 -0.60
C THR A 54 -2.10 7.59 0.19
N ARG A 55 -1.95 7.75 1.50
CA ARG A 55 -2.97 8.32 2.36
C ARG A 55 -2.29 9.06 3.49
N GLU A 56 -2.83 10.21 3.86
CA GLU A 56 -2.39 10.88 5.07
C GLU A 56 -2.77 10.00 6.27
N ALA A 57 -1.78 9.55 7.04
CA ALA A 57 -2.08 8.96 8.34
C ALA A 57 -2.71 10.07 9.17
N ALA A 58 -3.91 9.82 9.69
CA ALA A 58 -4.39 10.56 10.82
C ALA A 58 -3.27 10.47 11.87
N THR A 59 -2.63 11.59 12.15
CA THR A 59 -1.86 11.71 13.38
C THR A 59 -2.89 11.54 14.48
N GLU A 60 -3.03 10.32 14.98
CA GLU A 60 -3.47 10.13 16.34
C GLU A 60 -2.54 11.02 17.16
N THR A 61 -3.07 12.16 17.60
CA THR A 61 -2.46 12.98 18.62
C THR A 61 -2.29 12.05 19.81
N ALA A 62 -1.11 11.43 19.92
CA ALA A 62 -0.71 10.66 21.07
C ALA A 62 -0.49 11.64 22.22
N ASP A 63 -1.60 12.11 22.79
CA ASP A 63 -1.61 12.60 24.15
C ASP A 63 -1.48 11.36 25.07
N GLY A 64 -0.30 11.19 25.66
CA GLY A 64 -0.13 10.43 26.91
C GLY A 64 0.19 8.94 26.82
N GLU A 65 1.42 8.62 27.25
CA GLU A 65 1.90 7.36 27.83
C GLU A 65 2.53 6.30 26.87
N PRO A 66 3.87 6.09 26.93
CA PRO A 66 4.52 5.01 26.22
C PRO A 66 4.16 3.63 26.84
N PRO A 67 4.04 2.57 26.02
CA PRO A 67 3.78 1.23 26.53
C PRO A 67 4.97 0.76 27.38
N ARG A 68 4.74 0.58 28.68
CA ARG A 68 5.71 -0.04 29.59
C ARG A 68 5.99 -1.46 29.08
N LYS A 69 7.24 -1.72 28.67
CA LYS A 69 7.70 -3.09 28.38
C LYS A 69 7.44 -3.97 29.61
N PRO A 70 6.85 -5.17 29.44
CA PRO A 70 6.81 -6.11 30.55
C PRO A 70 8.26 -6.49 30.94
N PRO A 71 8.57 -6.60 32.24
CA PRO A 71 9.88 -7.04 32.68
C PRO A 71 10.15 -8.47 32.18
N PRO A 72 11.40 -8.82 31.85
CA PRO A 72 11.72 -10.18 31.43
C PRO A 72 11.41 -11.15 32.57
N LEU A 73 10.67 -12.22 32.27
CA LEU A 73 10.50 -13.33 33.19
C LEU A 73 11.89 -13.92 33.47
N LYS A 74 12.30 -13.93 34.75
CA LYS A 74 13.45 -14.71 35.18
C LYS A 74 13.14 -16.18 34.94
N VAL A 75 13.96 -16.82 34.12
CA VAL A 75 14.04 -18.27 34.03
C VAL A 75 14.85 -18.76 35.24
N GLU A 76 14.22 -19.58 36.07
CA GLU A 76 14.87 -20.48 37.04
C GLU A 76 14.71 -21.91 36.54
#